data_AF-A0A3A4WEZ0-F1
#
_entry.id   AF-A0A3A4WEZ0-F1
#
_cell.length_a   1.000
_cell.length_b   1.000
_cell.length_c   1.000
_cell.angle_alpha   90.00
_cell.angle_beta   90.00
_cell.angle_gamma   90.00
#
_symmetry.space_group_name_H-M   'P 1'
#
loop_
_entity.id
_entity.type
_entity.pdbx_description
1 polymer ?
#
loop_
_entity_poly.entity_id
_entity_poly.type
_entity_poly.pdbx_seq_one_letter_code
_entity_poly.pdbx_strand_id
1 'polypeptide(L)' 'MFERIKNFFREVKVELKKVVFPSRDEVIGSTKVVVVMVLIVAIFLGIIDFLLSRLIGMAVR' A
#
# COMPACT_ATOMS: atom_id res chain seq x y z
N MET A 1 -24.85 -25.67 18.43
CA MET A 1 -23.63 -24.88 18.17
C MET A 1 -23.21 -24.94 16.70
N PHE A 2 -23.11 -26.14 16.10
CA PHE A 2 -22.82 -26.34 14.67
C PHE A 2 -23.77 -25.58 13.71
N GLU A 3 -25.08 -25.56 13.99
CA GLU A 3 -26.03 -24.80 13.16
C GLU A 3 -25.81 -23.28 13.19
N ARG A 4 -25.44 -22.71 14.35
CA ARG A 4 -25.15 -21.28 14.47
C ARG A 4 -23.93 -20.89 13.63
N ILE A 5 -22.90 -21.73 13.60
CA ILE A 5 -21.69 -21.52 12.78
C ILE A 5 -22.04 -21.59 11.29
N LYS A 6 -22.82 -22.60 10.87
CA LYS A 6 -23.27 -22.74 9.48
C LYS A 6 -24.08 -21.53 9.02
N ASN A 7 -24.96 -21.01 9.87
CA ASN A 7 -25.74 -19.81 9.58
C ASN A 7 -24.86 -18.55 9.50
N PHE A 8 -23.88 -18.41 10.40
CA PHE A 8 -22.91 -17.30 10.36
C PHE A 8 -22.13 -17.26 9.04
N PHE A 9 -21.60 -18.39 8.56
CA PHE A 9 -20.90 -18.45 7.26
C PHE A 9 -21.83 -18.12 6.09
N ARG A 10 -23.11 -18.49 6.17
CA ARG A 10 -24.11 -18.14 5.16
C ARG A 10 -24.34 -16.63 5.12
N GLU A 11 -24.49 -16.00 6.27
CA GLU A 11 -24.67 -14.55 6.42
C GLU A 11 -23.44 -13.78 5.94
N VAL A 12 -22.23 -14.19 6.34
CA VAL A 12 -20.97 -13.58 5.87
C VAL A 12 -20.87 -13.66 4.35
N LYS A 13 -21.22 -14.79 3.72
CA LYS A 13 -21.20 -14.92 2.27
C LYS A 13 -22.21 -13.98 1.58
N VAL A 14 -23.34 -13.71 2.22
CA VAL A 14 -24.34 -12.77 1.70
C VAL A 14 -23.85 -11.32 1.83
N GLU A 15 -23.24 -10.95 2.95
CA GLU A 15 -22.67 -9.61 3.14
C GLU A 15 -21.47 -9.36 2.23
N LEU A 16 -20.58 -10.35 2.04
CA LEU A 16 -19.46 -10.26 1.11
C LEU A 16 -19.90 -10.05 -0.35
N LYS A 17 -21.10 -10.50 -0.73
CA LYS A 17 -21.66 -10.23 -2.06
C LYS A 17 -22.15 -8.79 -2.23
N LYS A 18 -22.42 -8.06 -1.13
CA LYS A 18 -22.79 -6.64 -1.17
C LYS A 18 -21.56 -5.73 -1.27
N VAL A 19 -20.35 -6.28 -1.09
CA VAL A 19 -19.10 -5.53 -1.24
C VAL A 19 -18.92 -5.15 -2.70
N VAL A 20 -18.90 -3.85 -2.96
CA VAL A 20 -18.57 -3.31 -4.27
C VAL A 20 -17.05 -3.33 -4.39
N PHE A 21 -16.54 -4.32 -5.12
CA PHE A 21 -15.12 -4.37 -5.45
C PHE A 21 -14.79 -3.34 -6.52
N PRO A 22 -13.61 -2.70 -6.43
CA PRO A 22 -13.17 -1.74 -7.43
C PRO A 22 -13.04 -2.42 -8.79
N SER A 23 -13.28 -1.65 -9.86
CA SER A 23 -13.07 -2.11 -11.22
C SER A 23 -11.57 -2.32 -11.49
N ARG A 24 -11.24 -3.15 -12.49
CA ARG A 24 -9.84 -3.43 -12.86
C ARG A 24 -9.08 -2.13 -13.20
N ASP A 25 -9.76 -1.19 -13.84
CA ASP A 25 -9.17 0.09 -14.25
C ASP A 25 -8.87 1.00 -13.06
N GLU A 26 -9.75 1.02 -12.04
CA GLU A 26 -9.50 1.77 -10.80
C GLU A 26 -8.29 1.21 -10.04
N VAL A 27 -8.17 -0.12 -9.95
CA VAL A 27 -7.04 -0.77 -9.28
C VAL A 27 -5.72 -0.47 -10.00
N ILE A 28 -5.71 -0.51 -11.33
CA ILE A 28 -4.52 -0.19 -12.12
C ILE A 28 -4.19 1.30 -11.98
N GLY A 29 -5.19 2.17 -12.02
CA GLY A 29 -5.03 3.62 -11.84
C GLY A 29 -4.42 3.95 -10.47
N SER A 30 -4.99 3.43 -9.39
CA SER A 30 -4.50 3.67 -8.03
C SER A 30 -3.09 3.12 -7.83
N THR A 31 -2.80 1.93 -8.35
CA THR A 31 -1.46 1.31 -8.24
C THR A 31 -0.41 2.14 -8.98
N LYS A 32 -0.73 2.66 -10.18
CA LYS A 32 0.18 3.50 -10.96
C LYS A 32 0.55 4.77 -10.20
N VAL A 33 -0.43 5.43 -9.59
CA VAL A 33 -0.20 6.64 -8.77
C VAL A 33 0.72 6.33 -7.59
N VAL A 34 0.46 5.23 -6.88
CA VAL A 34 1.29 4.82 -5.73
C VAL A 34 2.73 4.54 -6.16
N VAL A 35 2.94 3.83 -7.26
CA VAL A 35 4.29 3.55 -7.78
C VAL A 35 5.05 4.84 -8.10
N VAL A 36 4.41 5.80 -8.77
CA VAL A 36 5.03 7.09 -9.08
C VAL A 36 5.38 7.85 -7.80
N MET A 37 4.46 7.90 -6.83
CA MET A 37 4.69 8.56 -5.54
C MET A 37 5.88 7.94 -4.78
N VAL A 38 5.95 6.62 -4.72
CA VAL A 38 7.05 5.90 -4.06
C VAL A 38 8.38 6.19 -4.74
N LEU A 39 8.43 6.22 -6.07
CA LEU A 39 9.65 6.56 -6.81
C LEU A 39 10.14 7.98 -6.50
N ILE A 40 9.23 8.96 -6.45
CA ILE A 40 9.57 10.35 -6.12
C ILE A 40 10.17 10.43 -4.71
N VAL A 41 9.51 9.81 -3.72
CA VAL A 41 9.99 9.81 -2.32
C VAL A 41 11.32 9.09 -2.20
N ALA A 42 11.50 7.94 -2.88
CA ALA A 42 12.76 7.19 -2.86
C ALA A 42 13.92 7.99 -3.45
N ILE A 43 13.71 8.69 -4.57
CA ILE A 43 14.72 9.57 -5.16
C ILE A 43 15.06 10.72 -4.21
N PHE A 44 14.03 11.37 -3.65
CA PHE A 44 14.23 12.48 -2.72
C PHE A 44 15.06 12.06 -1.50
N LEU A 45 14.67 10.96 -0.83
CA LEU A 45 15.41 10.43 0.31
C LEU A 45 16.83 10.02 -0.10
N GLY A 46 17.00 9.35 -1.23
CA GLY A 46 18.33 8.96 -1.73
C GLY A 46 19.26 10.16 -1.98
N ILE A 47 18.73 11.28 -2.48
CA ILE A 47 19.51 12.52 -2.63
C ILE A 47 19.91 13.09 -1.27
N ILE A 48 18.97 13.15 -0.32
CA ILE A 48 19.23 13.67 1.02
C ILE A 48 20.27 12.80 1.75
N ASP A 49 20.12 11.47 1.71
CA ASP A 49 21.05 10.54 2.33
C ASP A 49 22.45 10.65 1.73
N PHE A 50 22.55 10.83 0.41
CA PHE A 50 23.83 11.02 -0.27
C PHE A 50 24.51 12.34 0.13
N LEU A 51 23.75 13.44 0.18
CA LEU A 51 24.24 14.75 0.60
C LEU A 51 24.71 14.71 2.06
N LEU A 52 23.88 14.17 2.96
CA LEU A 52 24.23 14.05 4.38
C LEU A 52 25.45 13.16 4.58
N SER A 53 25.53 12.02 3.90
CA SER A 53 26.70 11.12 3.99
C SER A 53 28.00 11.80 3.57
N ARG A 54 27.97 12.63 2.52
CA ARG A 54 29.14 13.41 2.11
C ARG A 54 29.50 14.50 3.11
N LEU A 55 28.51 15.24 3.64
CA LEU A 55 28.74 16.29 4.64
C LEU A 55 29.32 15.71 5.94
N ILE A 56 28.75 14.62 6.44
CA ILE A 56 29.23 13.93 7.64
C ILE A 56 30.65 13.38 7.38
N GLY A 57 30.91 12.79 6.22
CA GLY A 57 32.24 12.29 5.86
C GLY A 57 33.32 13.37 5.81
N MET A 58 32.96 14.62 5.48
CA MET A 58 33.87 15.77 5.57
C MET A 58 34.01 16.31 6.99
N ALA A 59 32.96 16.24 7.81
CA ALA A 59 33.00 16.75 9.18
C ALA A 59 33.71 15.82 10.17
N VAL A 60 33.75 14.51 9.89
CA VAL A 60 34.39 13.47 10.72
C VAL A 60 35.87 13.26 10.36
N ARG A 61 36.32 13.76 9.20
CA ARG A 61 37.73 13.84 8.82
C ARG A 61 38.34 15.16 9.29
#